data_AF-A0A9E2JLS7-F1
#
_entry.id   AF-A0A9E2JLS7-F1
#
_cell.length_a   1.000
_cell.length_b   1.000
_cell.length_c   1.000
_cell.angle_alpha   90.00
_cell.angle_beta   90.00
_cell.angle_gamma   90.00
#
_symmetry.space_group_name_H-M   'P 1'
#
loop_
_entity.id
_entity.type
_entity.pdbx_description
1 polymer ?
#
loop_
_entity_poly.entity_id
_entity_poly.type
_entity_poly.pdbx_seq_one_letter_code
_entity_poly.pdbx_strand_id
1 'polypeptide(L)'
;MKKRNKNPFANLVLDEEEKLIESFLEKGEFEENFNLEDAKNMLQDAATRYIKLHNSKPVTLRINQLDLIKIKAKAKRQQIPY
;
A
#
# COMPACT_ATOMS: atom_id res chain seq x y z
N MET A 1 31.54 -36.71 -4.30
CA MET A 1 30.59 -36.83 -3.16
C MET A 1 29.34 -36.03 -3.50
N LYS A 2 28.16 -36.66 -3.61
CA LYS A 2 26.88 -35.99 -3.92
C LYS A 2 26.43 -35.19 -2.69
N LYS A 3 26.34 -33.85 -2.81
CA LYS A 3 25.75 -33.00 -1.76
C LYS A 3 24.28 -33.38 -1.61
N ARG A 4 23.88 -33.88 -0.43
CA ARG A 4 22.49 -34.14 -0.10
C ARG A 4 21.78 -32.79 0.02
N ASN A 5 20.92 -32.44 -0.95
CA ASN A 5 19.96 -31.35 -0.80
C ASN A 5 18.99 -31.73 0.32
N LYS A 6 19.31 -31.37 1.57
CA LYS A 6 18.32 -31.36 2.65
C LYS A 6 17.49 -30.11 2.45
N ASN A 7 16.22 -30.28 2.09
CA ASN A 7 15.27 -29.18 2.06
C ASN A 7 15.12 -28.65 3.49
N PRO A 8 15.51 -27.40 3.79
CA PRO A 8 15.47 -26.87 5.15
C PRO A 8 14.05 -26.65 5.66
N PHE A 9 13.05 -26.73 4.77
CA PHE A 9 11.63 -26.49 5.05
C PHE A 9 10.80 -27.77 5.25
N ALA A 10 11.41 -28.95 5.22
CA ALA A 10 10.69 -30.23 5.20
C ALA A 10 9.82 -30.53 6.46
N ASN A 11 10.03 -29.80 7.56
CA ASN A 11 9.29 -29.97 8.82
C ASN A 11 8.65 -28.65 9.31
N LEU A 12 8.43 -27.66 8.43
CA LEU A 12 7.72 -26.45 8.84
C LEU A 12 6.23 -26.77 9.06
N VAL A 13 5.72 -26.40 10.22
CA VAL A 13 4.28 -26.41 10.49
C VAL A 13 3.75 -25.04 10.10
N LEU A 14 3.16 -24.98 8.91
CA LEU A 14 2.53 -23.77 8.40
C LEU A 14 1.19 -23.53 9.08
N ASP A 15 0.88 -22.27 9.33
CA ASP A 15 -0.45 -21.87 9.79
C ASP A 15 -1.50 -22.01 8.66
N GLU A 16 -2.77 -21.74 8.98
CA GLU A 16 -3.86 -21.91 8.00
C GLU A 16 -3.76 -20.91 6.83
N GLU A 17 -3.25 -19.70 7.08
CA GLU A 17 -3.07 -18.66 6.06
C GLU A 17 -1.89 -18.99 5.13
N GLU A 18 -0.77 -19.44 5.70
CA GLU A 18 0.43 -19.86 4.99
C GLU A 18 0.16 -21.07 4.09
N LYS A 19 -0.63 -22.05 4.56
CA LYS A 19 -1.04 -23.22 3.73
C LYS A 19 -1.91 -22.82 2.55
N LEU A 20 -2.80 -21.84 2.74
CA LEU A 20 -3.61 -21.31 1.66
C LEU A 20 -2.69 -20.68 0.61
N ILE A 21 -1.76 -19.82 1.02
CA ILE A 21 -0.80 -19.17 0.12
C ILE A 21 0.04 -20.20 -0.64
N GLU A 22 0.61 -21.21 0.03
CA GLU A 22 1.34 -22.29 -0.66
C GLU A 22 0.47 -23.01 -1.69
N SER A 23 -0.78 -23.32 -1.34
CA SER A 23 -1.69 -23.99 -2.28
C SER A 23 -2.01 -23.13 -3.51
N PHE A 24 -2.08 -21.80 -3.35
CA PHE A 24 -2.28 -20.87 -4.47
C PHE A 24 -1.02 -20.73 -5.34
N LEU A 25 0.16 -20.73 -4.72
CA LEU A 25 1.45 -20.73 -5.42
C LEU A 25 1.68 -22.03 -6.19
N GLU A 26 1.38 -23.19 -5.60
CA GLU A 26 1.49 -24.51 -6.24
C GLU A 26 0.54 -24.67 -7.43
N LYS A 27 -0.67 -24.10 -7.34
CA LYS A 27 -1.65 -24.11 -8.44
C LYS A 27 -1.29 -23.14 -9.58
N GLY A 28 -0.34 -22.24 -9.37
CA GLY A 28 0.07 -21.27 -10.38
C GLY A 28 -1.00 -20.22 -10.70
N GLU A 29 -1.95 -19.97 -9.79
CA GLU A 29 -3.03 -18.99 -9.95
C GLU A 29 -2.55 -17.53 -9.69
N PHE A 30 -1.26 -17.35 -9.42
CA PHE A 30 -0.67 -16.04 -9.20
C PHE A 30 -0.32 -15.39 -10.55
N GLU A 31 -1.25 -14.61 -11.09
CA GLU A 31 -0.96 -13.74 -12.23
C GLU A 31 -0.19 -12.50 -11.75
N GLU A 32 1.01 -12.27 -12.31
CA GLU A 32 1.68 -11.00 -12.15
C GLU A 32 0.77 -9.90 -12.71
N ASN A 33 0.28 -9.04 -11.82
CA ASN A 33 -0.58 -7.94 -12.22
C ASN A 33 0.19 -7.05 -13.20
N PHE A 34 -0.33 -6.87 -14.41
CA PHE A 34 0.28 -6.08 -15.48
C PHE A 34 0.64 -4.65 -15.03
N ASN A 35 0.02 -4.14 -13.97
CA ASN A 35 0.25 -2.80 -13.43
C ASN A 35 1.07 -2.74 -12.14
N LEU A 36 1.92 -3.74 -11.88
CA LEU A 36 2.74 -3.83 -10.67
C LEU A 36 3.60 -2.58 -10.44
N GLU A 37 4.21 -2.03 -11.49
CA GLU A 37 5.09 -0.86 -11.37
C GLU A 37 4.30 0.41 -10.99
N ASP A 38 3.15 0.63 -11.62
CA ASP A 38 2.25 1.73 -11.27
C ASP A 38 1.72 1.62 -9.84
N ALA A 39 1.31 0.41 -9.44
CA ALA A 39 0.84 0.15 -8.08
C ALA A 39 1.94 0.39 -7.05
N LYS A 40 3.16 -0.07 -7.34
CA LYS A 40 4.34 0.16 -6.49
C LYS A 40 4.66 1.64 -6.36
N ASN A 41 4.64 2.38 -7.46
CA ASN A 41 4.85 3.83 -7.46
C ASN A 41 3.77 4.55 -6.64
N MET A 42 2.50 4.20 -6.83
CA MET A 42 1.38 4.75 -6.06
C MET A 42 1.56 4.50 -4.55
N LEU A 43 1.94 3.28 -4.16
CA LEU A 43 2.16 2.92 -2.75
C LEU A 43 3.36 3.65 -2.15
N GLN A 44 4.47 3.77 -2.89
CA GLN A 44 5.65 4.50 -2.46
C GLN A 44 5.35 5.99 -2.25
N ASP A 45 4.57 6.58 -3.16
CA ASP A 45 4.12 7.97 -3.05
C ASP A 45 3.23 8.18 -1.82
N ALA A 46 2.28 7.26 -1.59
CA ALA A 46 1.39 7.32 -0.43
C ALA A 46 2.18 7.23 0.89
N ALA A 47 3.12 6.28 1.00
CA ALA A 47 3.97 6.12 2.18
C ALA A 47 4.82 7.39 2.43
N THR A 48 5.41 7.96 1.38
CA THR A 48 6.21 9.18 1.47
C THR A 48 5.37 10.37 1.94
N ARG A 49 4.15 10.54 1.41
CA ARG A 49 3.23 11.61 1.82
C ARG A 49 2.78 11.44 3.27
N TYR A 50 2.52 10.21 3.71
CA TYR A 50 2.15 9.91 5.09
C TYR A 50 3.27 10.30 6.07
N ILE A 51 4.50 9.88 5.81
CA ILE A 51 5.65 10.22 6.68
C ILE A 51 5.85 11.74 6.75
N LYS A 52 5.76 12.43 5.61
CA LYS A 52 5.87 13.89 5.56
C LYS A 52 4.79 14.57 6.39
N LEU A 53 3.53 14.11 6.28
CA LEU A 53 2.40 14.64 7.05
C LEU A 53 2.59 14.37 8.54
N HIS A 54 2.94 13.15 8.92
CA HIS A 54 3.15 12.76 10.31
C HIS A 54 4.25 13.57 11.01
N ASN A 55 5.35 13.84 10.28
CA ASN A 55 6.47 14.62 10.80
C ASN A 55 6.24 16.13 10.72
N SER A 56 5.25 16.59 9.96
CA SER A 56 4.95 18.01 9.81
C SER A 56 4.23 18.55 11.05
N LYS A 57 4.55 19.80 11.43
CA LYS A 57 3.82 20.48 12.51
C LYS A 57 2.46 20.97 12.00
N PRO A 58 1.37 20.79 12.76
CA PRO A 58 0.06 21.31 12.36
C PRO A 58 0.10 22.85 12.34
N VAL A 59 -0.39 23.44 11.25
CA VAL A 59 -0.49 24.90 11.08
C VAL A 59 -1.96 25.29 11.07
N THR A 60 -2.35 26.17 11.99
CA THR A 60 -3.71 26.73 12.02
C THR A 60 -3.74 28.00 11.18
N LEU A 61 -4.60 28.03 10.15
CA LEU A 61 -4.79 29.21 9.29
C LEU A 61 -6.15 29.83 9.57
N ARG A 62 -6.17 31.15 9.80
CA ARG A 62 -7.41 31.93 9.85
C ARG A 62 -7.72 32.44 8.44
N ILE A 63 -8.93 32.16 7.97
CA ILE A 63 -9.39 32.47 6.61
C ILE A 63 -10.73 33.19 6.65
N ASN A 64 -10.94 34.06 5.66
CA ASN A 64 -12.21 34.78 5.48
C ASN A 64 -13.29 33.84 4.94
N GLN A 65 -14.56 34.15 5.26
CA GLN A 65 -15.70 33.30 4.87
C GLN A 65 -15.84 33.14 3.36
N LEU A 66 -15.61 34.21 2.60
CA LEU A 66 -15.67 34.18 1.13
C LEU A 66 -14.63 33.23 0.53
N ASP A 67 -13.44 33.17 1.12
CA ASP A 67 -12.37 32.30 0.63
C ASP A 67 -12.58 30.85 1.05
N LEU A 68 -13.12 30.61 2.25
CA LEU A 68 -13.54 29.28 2.68
C LEU A 68 -14.58 28.67 1.71
N ILE A 69 -15.55 29.48 1.25
CA ILE A 69 -16.56 29.03 0.28
C ILE A 69 -15.91 28.61 -1.05
N LYS A 70 -14.92 29.38 -1.53
CA LYS A 70 -14.19 29.04 -2.76
C LYS A 70 -13.40 27.73 -2.61
N ILE A 71 -12.73 27.53 -1.47
CA ILE A 71 -11.99 26.30 -1.17
C ILE A 71 -12.94 25.11 -1.15
N LYS A 72 -14.07 25.21 -0.44
CA LYS A 72 -15.10 24.16 -0.38
C LYS A 72 -15.64 23.80 -1.77
N ALA A 73 -15.94 24.80 -2.60
CA ALA A 73 -16.42 24.59 -3.96
C ALA A 73 -15.36 23.87 -4.82
N LYS A 74 -14.09 24.23 -4.68
CA LYS A 74 -12.98 23.59 -5.40
C LYS A 74 -12.78 22.14 -4.95
N ALA A 75 -12.77 21.90 -3.64
CA ALA A 75 -12.61 20.58 -3.04
C ALA A 75 -13.73 19.62 -3.49
N LYS A 76 -14.99 20.08 -3.50
CA LYS A 76 -16.14 19.31 -3.99
C LYS A 76 -15.99 18.91 -5.46
N ARG A 77 -15.50 19.81 -6.34
CA ARG A 77 -15.27 19.50 -7.76
C ARG A 77 -14.20 18.44 -7.96
N GLN A 78 -13.19 18.43 -7.08
CA GLN A 78 -12.07 17.49 -7.14
C GLN A 78 -12.32 16.22 -6.31
N GLN A 79 -13.48 16.10 -5.66
CA GLN A 79 -13.83 14.98 -4.77
C GLN A 79 -12.81 14.74 -3.65
N ILE A 80 -12.22 15.82 -3.13
CA ILE A 80 -11.28 15.78 -2.00
C ILE A 80 -11.86 16.50 -0.78
N PRO A 81 -11.43 16.15 0.45
CA PRO A 81 -11.79 16.90 1.65
C PRO A 81 -11.20 18.33 1.64
N TYR A 82 -11.82 19.24 2.41
CA TYR A 82 -11.40 20.64 2.58
C TYR A 82 -10.95 20.94 4.01
#